data_AF-A0A438GH16-F1
#
_entry.id   AF-A0A438GH16-F1
#
_cell.length_a   1.000
_cell.length_b   1.000
_cell.length_c   1.000
_cell.angle_alpha   90.00
_cell.angle_beta   90.00
_cell.angle_gamma   90.00
#
_symmetry.space_group_name_H-M   'P 1'
#
loop_
_entity.id
_entity.type
_entity.pdbx_description
1 polymer ?
#
loop_
_entity_poly.entity_id
_entity_poly.type
_entity_poly.pdbx_seq_one_letter_code
_entity_poly.pdbx_strand_id
1 'polypeptide(L)'
;MAPRRDKKQMDEKEGKQKITSPKRLRGPTLKPEIARKRSEGLKIDIQYNDDGEGVGEGYGAFLVDENSKNNVISSIETNFRSFRHRLTKEYILPYKDKLEYLLQPPTEYNYIPIEDWRKLVANRLSKEFQVKSKKGKERRAKYVYIHRVSRKGYAGLQEELMQKTGSRKPMDRWVLWKLARLKKGEYDEVTRLVVEKIDELTKAVEEGNITCVGQKDIFTLALGTLEHPGRVRGKGGKKKPKQFFNTPKPTKTLEEEECQRMLIEKVKSLEEEIIALKTGKKEPLTPHSEVSSTNIRKQLLQHEEIGGKT
;
A
#
# COMPACT_ATOMS: atom_id res chain seq x y z
N MET A 1 -5.93 3.79 -49.91
CA MET A 1 -6.64 2.88 -48.98
C MET A 1 -6.23 1.47 -49.32
N ALA A 2 -5.63 0.75 -48.38
CA ALA A 2 -5.24 -0.65 -48.49
C ALA A 2 -5.79 -1.39 -47.26
N PRO A 3 -6.39 -2.59 -47.42
CA PRO A 3 -7.08 -3.26 -46.33
C PRO A 3 -6.11 -3.98 -45.37
N ARG A 4 -6.40 -3.88 -44.07
CA ARG A 4 -5.69 -4.53 -42.96
C ARG A 4 -5.92 -6.05 -42.98
N ARG A 5 -4.84 -6.83 -42.98
CA ARG A 5 -4.86 -8.28 -42.75
C ARG A 5 -5.02 -8.59 -41.25
N ASP A 6 -5.91 -9.53 -40.95
CA ASP A 6 -6.24 -10.02 -39.62
C ASP A 6 -5.12 -10.85 -38.97
N LYS A 7 -4.86 -10.57 -37.69
CA LYS A 7 -3.94 -11.32 -36.82
C LYS A 7 -4.61 -12.56 -36.23
N LYS A 8 -4.95 -13.54 -37.06
CA LYS A 8 -5.27 -14.89 -36.60
C LYS A 8 -4.42 -15.90 -37.36
N GLN A 9 -3.26 -16.19 -36.80
CA GLN A 9 -2.50 -17.44 -36.87
C GLN A 9 -1.04 -17.11 -36.62
N MET A 10 -0.63 -17.23 -35.35
CA MET A 10 0.66 -17.72 -34.88
C MET A 10 0.49 -17.77 -33.37
N ASP A 11 0.24 -18.99 -32.86
CA ASP A 11 0.61 -19.48 -31.52
C ASP A 11 -0.12 -20.82 -31.30
N GLU A 12 0.12 -21.77 -32.21
CA GLU A 12 0.00 -23.19 -31.90
C GLU A 12 1.41 -23.69 -31.59
N LYS A 13 1.59 -24.07 -30.31
CA LYS A 13 2.64 -24.90 -29.68
C LYS A 13 3.26 -24.19 -28.47
N GLU A 14 2.69 -24.46 -27.31
CA GLU A 14 3.43 -25.00 -26.17
C GLU A 14 2.44 -25.38 -25.06
N GLY A 15 2.31 -26.68 -24.81
CA GLY A 15 1.54 -27.21 -23.71
C GLY A 15 2.19 -26.85 -22.38
N LYS A 16 1.53 -25.99 -21.61
CA LYS A 16 1.75 -25.84 -20.17
C LYS A 16 0.40 -25.94 -19.47
N GLN A 17 0.24 -27.00 -18.67
CA GLN A 17 -0.92 -27.24 -17.83
C GLN A 17 -1.16 -26.02 -16.93
N LYS A 18 -2.27 -25.31 -17.16
CA LYS A 18 -2.75 -24.27 -16.23
C LYS A 18 -3.28 -24.95 -14.98
N ILE A 19 -2.50 -24.94 -13.91
CA ILE A 19 -3.01 -25.20 -12.56
C ILE A 19 -3.96 -24.04 -12.22
N THR A 20 -5.24 -24.20 -12.47
CA THR A 20 -6.26 -23.24 -12.07
C THR A 20 -6.55 -23.46 -10.58
N SER A 21 -6.00 -22.60 -9.72
CA SER A 21 -6.43 -22.52 -8.33
C SER A 21 -7.96 -22.25 -8.29
N PRO A 22 -8.71 -22.79 -7.30
CA PRO A 22 -10.14 -22.55 -7.22
C PRO A 22 -10.41 -21.04 -7.10
N LYS A 23 -11.16 -20.48 -8.05
CA LYS A 23 -11.69 -19.12 -7.90
C LYS A 23 -12.53 -19.11 -6.64
N ARG A 24 -12.13 -18.33 -5.64
CA ARG A 24 -13.02 -17.96 -4.54
C ARG A 24 -14.19 -17.21 -5.17
N LEU A 25 -15.35 -17.87 -5.25
CA LEU A 25 -16.59 -17.21 -5.60
C LEU A 25 -16.90 -16.22 -4.49
N ARG A 26 -16.82 -14.92 -4.80
CA ARG A 26 -17.43 -13.92 -3.93
C ARG A 26 -18.94 -14.13 -4.03
N GLY A 27 -19.63 -14.07 -2.89
CA GLY A 27 -21.09 -14.01 -2.87
C GLY A 27 -21.63 -12.89 -3.76
N PRO A 28 -22.95 -12.87 -4.01
CA PRO A 28 -23.59 -11.91 -4.90
C PRO A 28 -23.17 -10.49 -4.52
N THR A 29 -22.53 -9.78 -5.45
CA THR A 29 -22.08 -8.41 -5.23
C THR A 29 -23.23 -7.50 -5.65
N LEU A 30 -23.92 -6.86 -4.70
CA LEU A 30 -25.03 -5.92 -4.96
C LEU A 30 -24.55 -4.57 -5.55
N LYS A 31 -23.26 -4.23 -5.39
CA LYS A 31 -22.68 -2.94 -5.83
C LYS A 31 -22.68 -2.66 -7.35
N PRO A 32 -22.42 -3.61 -8.26
CA PRO A 32 -22.41 -3.36 -9.71
C PRO A 32 -23.78 -3.03 -10.26
N GLU A 33 -24.83 -3.66 -9.73
CA GLU A 33 -26.21 -3.44 -10.19
C GLU A 33 -26.73 -2.07 -9.76
N ILE A 34 -26.38 -1.62 -8.56
CA ILE A 34 -26.65 -0.25 -8.07
C ILE A 34 -25.88 0.80 -8.87
N ALA A 35 -24.61 0.52 -9.18
CA ALA A 35 -23.80 1.40 -10.03
C ALA A 35 -24.39 1.50 -11.45
N ARG A 36 -24.89 0.40 -12.01
CA ARG A 36 -25.58 0.35 -13.30
C ARG A 36 -26.89 1.17 -13.26
N LYS A 37 -27.77 0.91 -12.29
CA LYS A 37 -29.02 1.66 -12.11
C LYS A 37 -28.76 3.17 -11.99
N ARG A 38 -27.71 3.58 -11.25
CA ARG A 38 -27.32 5.00 -11.15
C ARG A 38 -26.74 5.58 -12.45
N SER A 39 -25.97 4.82 -13.21
CA SER A 39 -25.50 5.26 -14.53
C SER A 39 -26.62 5.40 -15.56
N GLU A 40 -27.73 4.67 -15.36
CA GLU A 40 -28.96 4.77 -16.13
C GLU A 40 -29.88 5.91 -15.64
N GLY A 41 -29.43 6.71 -14.66
CA GLY A 41 -30.17 7.87 -14.14
C GLY A 41 -31.24 7.54 -13.10
N LEU A 42 -31.37 6.28 -12.68
CA LEU A 42 -32.31 5.88 -11.64
C LEU A 42 -31.81 6.33 -10.26
N LYS A 43 -32.58 7.20 -9.61
CA LYS A 43 -32.35 7.63 -8.24
C LYS A 43 -32.82 6.51 -7.30
N ILE A 44 -31.88 5.94 -6.55
CA ILE A 44 -32.20 4.99 -5.47
C ILE A 44 -32.24 5.79 -4.19
N ASP A 45 -33.45 6.12 -3.75
CA ASP A 45 -33.69 6.81 -2.50
C ASP A 45 -33.45 5.85 -1.31
N ILE A 46 -32.76 6.36 -0.29
CA ILE A 46 -32.58 5.62 0.97
C ILE A 46 -33.84 5.88 1.79
N GLN A 47 -34.60 4.82 2.05
CA GLN A 47 -35.75 4.89 2.93
C GLN A 47 -35.26 4.70 4.37
N TYR A 48 -35.91 5.39 5.31
CA TYR A 48 -35.66 5.25 6.74
C TYR A 48 -36.97 4.89 7.42
N ASN A 49 -36.91 3.96 8.36
CA ASN A 49 -38.02 3.66 9.26
C ASN A 49 -38.17 4.78 10.31
N ASP A 50 -39.28 4.73 11.06
CA ASP A 50 -39.59 5.70 12.12
C ASP A 50 -38.52 5.76 13.23
N ASP A 51 -37.73 4.69 13.41
CA ASP A 51 -36.60 4.64 14.35
C ASP A 51 -35.29 5.26 13.79
N GLY A 52 -35.32 5.80 12.56
CA GLY A 52 -34.15 6.35 11.87
C GLY A 52 -33.19 5.28 11.32
N GLU A 53 -33.56 4.00 11.41
CA GLU A 53 -32.85 2.91 10.75
C GLU A 53 -33.18 2.88 9.27
N GLY A 54 -32.16 2.84 8.40
CA GLY A 54 -32.42 2.79 6.97
C GLY A 54 -32.92 1.41 6.53
N VAL A 55 -33.85 1.39 5.58
CA VAL A 55 -34.52 0.20 5.07
C VAL A 55 -34.62 0.25 3.54
N GLY A 56 -34.77 -0.92 2.90
CA GLY A 56 -34.92 -1.06 1.45
C GLY A 56 -33.63 -1.36 0.67
N GLU A 57 -33.75 -1.59 -0.64
CA GLU A 57 -32.64 -1.96 -1.55
C GLU A 57 -31.43 -1.01 -1.48
N GLY A 58 -31.68 0.26 -1.14
CA GLY A 58 -30.65 1.28 -0.98
C GLY A 58 -29.79 1.09 0.28
N TYR A 59 -30.35 0.64 1.41
CA TYR A 59 -29.66 0.66 2.71
C TYR A 59 -28.55 -0.39 2.84
N GLY A 60 -28.80 -1.63 2.41
CA GLY A 60 -27.82 -2.72 2.47
C GLY A 60 -26.54 -2.45 1.65
N ALA A 61 -26.58 -1.49 0.72
CA ALA A 61 -25.44 -1.09 -0.09
C ALA A 61 -24.51 -0.04 0.57
N PHE A 62 -24.99 0.64 1.61
CA PHE A 62 -24.27 1.70 2.33
C PHE A 62 -24.00 1.40 3.80
N LEU A 63 -24.23 0.17 4.27
CA LEU A 63 -23.69 -0.32 5.53
C LEU A 63 -22.15 -0.29 5.46
N VAL A 64 -21.58 0.82 5.92
CA VAL A 64 -20.15 0.99 6.13
C VAL A 64 -19.84 0.39 7.49
N ASP A 65 -19.07 -0.69 7.50
CA ASP A 65 -18.49 -1.24 8.72
C ASP A 65 -17.88 -0.10 9.57
N GLU A 66 -18.12 -0.10 10.87
CA GLU A 66 -17.65 0.92 11.81
C GLU A 66 -16.14 1.15 11.65
N ASN A 67 -15.38 0.08 11.46
CA ASN A 67 -13.92 0.13 11.26
C ASN A 67 -13.51 0.84 9.94
N SER A 68 -14.43 0.96 8.99
CA SER A 68 -14.21 1.57 7.68
C SER A 68 -14.70 3.02 7.59
N LYS A 69 -15.49 3.53 8.57
CA LYS A 69 -16.05 4.89 8.53
C LYS A 69 -14.98 5.97 8.34
N ASN A 70 -13.88 5.89 9.09
CA ASN A 70 -12.77 6.85 8.98
C ASN A 70 -12.14 6.87 7.59
N ASN A 71 -11.98 5.70 6.96
CA ASN A 71 -11.44 5.59 5.61
C ASN A 71 -12.40 6.20 4.58
N VAL A 72 -13.70 5.98 4.74
CA VAL A 72 -14.73 6.55 3.87
C VAL A 72 -14.76 8.07 3.99
N ILE A 73 -14.79 8.62 5.20
CA ILE A 73 -14.76 10.07 5.43
C ILE A 73 -13.49 10.67 4.82
N SER A 74 -12.32 10.08 5.07
CA SER A 74 -11.05 10.55 4.51
C SER A 74 -11.03 10.56 2.97
N SER A 75 -11.67 9.55 2.36
CA SER A 75 -11.83 9.47 0.91
C SER A 75 -12.76 10.57 0.38
N ILE A 76 -13.91 10.79 1.04
CA ILE A 76 -14.86 11.86 0.71
C ILE A 76 -14.17 13.23 0.79
N GLU A 77 -13.43 13.51 1.85
CA GLU A 77 -12.68 14.75 2.02
C GLU A 77 -11.67 14.98 0.89
N THR A 78 -10.95 13.92 0.50
CA THR A 78 -9.97 13.98 -0.59
C THR A 78 -10.63 14.26 -1.93
N ASN A 79 -11.76 13.60 -2.20
CA ASN A 79 -12.56 13.81 -3.40
C ASN A 79 -13.15 15.21 -3.44
N PHE A 80 -13.71 15.69 -2.34
CA PHE A 80 -14.27 17.04 -2.24
C PHE A 80 -13.21 18.14 -2.42
N ARG A 81 -12.01 17.94 -1.87
CA ARG A 81 -10.88 18.86 -2.11
C ARG A 81 -10.47 18.87 -3.58
N SER A 82 -10.43 17.72 -4.23
CA SER A 82 -10.07 17.57 -5.64
C SER A 82 -11.14 18.20 -6.55
N PHE A 83 -12.41 17.99 -6.24
CA PHE A 83 -13.54 18.61 -6.91
C PHE A 83 -13.48 20.13 -6.85
N ARG A 84 -13.33 20.72 -5.65
CA ARG A 84 -13.17 22.17 -5.50
C ARG A 84 -11.94 22.71 -6.23
N HIS A 85 -10.84 21.96 -6.27
CA HIS A 85 -9.66 22.34 -7.03
C HIS A 85 -9.94 22.39 -8.53
N ARG A 86 -10.65 21.39 -9.06
CA ARG A 86 -11.04 21.33 -10.48
C ARG A 86 -11.94 22.51 -10.85
N LEU A 87 -13.00 22.77 -10.08
CA LEU A 87 -13.86 23.95 -10.25
C LEU A 87 -13.04 25.24 -10.29
N THR A 88 -12.10 25.39 -9.35
CA THR A 88 -11.22 26.56 -9.29
C THR A 88 -10.35 26.69 -10.54
N LYS A 89 -9.72 25.60 -10.98
CA LYS A 89 -8.77 25.61 -12.10
C LYS A 89 -9.45 25.83 -13.45
N GLU A 90 -10.59 25.21 -13.67
CA GLU A 90 -11.25 25.15 -14.99
C GLU A 90 -12.31 26.24 -15.17
N TYR A 91 -13.00 26.64 -14.10
CA TYR A 91 -14.18 27.52 -14.20
C TYR A 91 -14.06 28.83 -13.43
N ILE A 92 -13.11 28.98 -12.49
CA ILE A 92 -12.96 30.23 -11.72
C ILE A 92 -11.74 31.02 -12.20
N LEU A 93 -10.54 30.43 -12.16
CA LEU A 93 -9.30 31.13 -12.47
C LEU A 93 -9.23 31.66 -13.92
N PRO A 94 -9.73 30.96 -14.95
CA PRO A 94 -9.71 31.49 -16.33
C PRO A 94 -10.58 32.74 -16.51
N TYR A 95 -11.60 32.92 -15.68
CA TYR A 95 -12.55 34.04 -15.75
C TYR A 95 -12.40 35.02 -14.58
N LYS A 96 -11.23 35.02 -13.91
CA LYS A 96 -10.96 35.88 -12.75
C LYS A 96 -11.22 37.37 -13.03
N ASP A 97 -10.94 37.81 -14.26
CA ASP A 97 -11.09 39.21 -14.68
C ASP A 97 -12.47 39.52 -15.30
N LYS A 98 -13.30 38.49 -15.53
CA LYS A 98 -14.65 38.61 -16.10
C LYS A 98 -15.68 37.99 -15.17
N LEU A 99 -16.07 38.76 -14.14
CA LEU A 99 -16.95 38.29 -13.07
C LEU A 99 -18.36 37.88 -13.54
N GLU A 100 -18.81 38.39 -14.69
CA GLU A 100 -20.11 38.05 -15.29
C GLU A 100 -20.26 36.53 -15.54
N TYR A 101 -19.19 35.85 -15.97
CA TYR A 101 -19.19 34.41 -16.19
C TYR A 101 -19.18 33.59 -14.89
N LEU A 102 -19.00 34.24 -13.74
CA LEU A 102 -18.91 33.58 -12.43
C LEU A 102 -20.17 33.76 -11.58
N LEU A 103 -21.21 34.43 -12.11
CA LEU A 103 -22.47 34.66 -11.39
C LEU A 103 -23.22 33.36 -11.07
N GLN A 104 -23.06 32.35 -11.91
CA GLN A 104 -23.70 31.04 -11.80
C GLN A 104 -22.67 29.92 -11.92
N PRO A 105 -22.95 28.74 -11.31
CA PRO A 105 -22.12 27.57 -11.52
C PRO A 105 -22.16 27.14 -12.99
N PRO A 106 -21.11 26.43 -13.47
CA PRO A 106 -21.09 25.90 -14.83
C PRO A 106 -22.27 24.95 -15.07
N THR A 107 -22.73 24.83 -16.32
CA THR A 107 -23.88 23.98 -16.70
C THR A 107 -23.73 22.53 -16.24
N GLU A 108 -22.52 21.96 -16.31
CA GLU A 108 -22.20 20.62 -15.81
C GLU A 108 -22.40 20.44 -14.29
N TYR A 109 -22.37 21.54 -13.55
CA TYR A 109 -22.46 21.61 -12.09
C TYR A 109 -23.63 22.49 -11.64
N ASN A 110 -24.71 22.53 -12.41
CA ASN A 110 -25.92 23.30 -12.11
C ASN A 110 -26.62 22.88 -10.81
N TYR A 111 -26.32 21.70 -10.28
CA TYR A 111 -26.79 21.20 -8.99
C TYR A 111 -26.11 21.85 -7.77
N ILE A 112 -25.04 22.64 -7.98
CA ILE A 112 -24.41 23.40 -6.89
C ILE A 112 -25.31 24.59 -6.55
N PRO A 113 -25.72 24.77 -5.28
CA PRO A 113 -26.46 25.96 -4.86
C PRO A 113 -25.70 27.24 -5.20
N ILE A 114 -26.42 28.25 -5.72
CA ILE A 114 -25.82 29.52 -6.18
C ILE A 114 -25.08 30.21 -5.02
N GLU A 115 -25.62 30.13 -3.80
CA GLU A 115 -25.02 30.69 -2.59
C GLU A 115 -23.64 30.07 -2.30
N ASP A 116 -23.53 28.75 -2.44
CA ASP A 116 -22.28 28.02 -2.18
C ASP A 116 -21.27 28.23 -3.31
N TRP A 117 -21.74 28.34 -4.55
CA TRP A 117 -20.90 28.75 -5.67
C TRP A 117 -20.30 30.14 -5.44
N ARG A 118 -21.12 31.13 -5.06
CA ARG A 118 -20.66 32.49 -4.75
C ARG A 118 -19.65 32.51 -3.60
N LYS A 119 -19.89 31.77 -2.51
CA LYS A 119 -18.92 31.61 -1.41
C LYS A 119 -17.61 31.02 -1.90
N LEU A 120 -17.65 30.01 -2.78
CA LEU A 120 -16.46 29.39 -3.36
C LEU A 120 -15.68 30.40 -4.21
N VAL A 121 -16.34 31.11 -5.12
CA VAL A 121 -15.72 32.13 -5.98
C VAL A 121 -15.06 33.22 -5.13
N ALA A 122 -15.80 33.81 -4.18
CA ALA A 122 -15.29 34.84 -3.28
C ALA A 122 -14.05 34.34 -2.49
N ASN A 123 -14.11 33.12 -1.95
CA ASN A 123 -12.98 32.52 -1.25
C ASN A 123 -11.75 32.35 -2.15
N ARG A 124 -11.93 31.85 -3.39
CA ARG A 124 -10.83 31.58 -4.32
C ARG A 124 -10.20 32.84 -4.90
N LEU A 125 -10.98 33.90 -5.05
CA LEU A 125 -10.51 35.20 -5.52
C LEU A 125 -9.91 36.05 -4.40
N SER A 126 -10.16 35.73 -3.13
CA SER A 126 -9.59 36.45 -1.99
C SER A 126 -8.05 36.53 -2.02
N LYS A 127 -7.51 37.67 -1.57
CA LYS A 127 -6.06 37.90 -1.48
C LYS A 127 -5.38 36.88 -0.56
N GLU A 128 -6.02 36.55 0.57
CA GLU A 128 -5.53 35.56 1.52
C GLU A 128 -5.34 34.18 0.90
N PHE A 129 -6.34 33.71 0.13
CA PHE A 129 -6.25 32.44 -0.56
C PHE A 129 -5.15 32.44 -1.61
N GLN A 130 -5.01 33.54 -2.38
CA GLN A 130 -3.96 33.65 -3.39
C GLN A 130 -2.55 33.59 -2.76
N VAL A 131 -2.33 34.27 -1.65
CA VAL A 131 -1.05 34.21 -0.89
C VAL A 131 -0.79 32.78 -0.40
N LYS A 132 -1.79 32.14 0.22
CA LYS A 132 -1.67 30.75 0.70
C LYS A 132 -1.38 29.77 -0.44
N SER A 133 -2.04 29.95 -1.58
CA SER A 133 -1.86 29.15 -2.80
C SER A 133 -0.45 29.32 -3.37
N LYS A 134 0.04 30.55 -3.50
CA LYS A 134 1.40 30.86 -3.97
C LYS A 134 2.46 30.20 -3.08
N LYS A 135 2.37 30.39 -1.77
CA LYS A 135 3.26 29.74 -0.79
C LYS A 135 3.19 28.21 -0.85
N GLY A 136 2.03 27.65 -1.20
CA GLY A 136 1.87 26.22 -1.46
C GLY A 136 2.62 25.75 -2.71
N LYS A 137 2.48 26.48 -3.82
CA LYS A 137 3.16 26.20 -5.10
C LYS A 137 4.68 26.30 -4.94
N GLU A 138 5.18 27.35 -4.28
CA GLU A 138 6.62 27.53 -4.00
C GLU A 138 7.19 26.37 -3.17
N ARG A 139 6.48 25.93 -2.12
CA ARG A 139 6.90 24.76 -1.33
C ARG A 139 6.92 23.49 -2.17
N ARG A 140 5.94 23.29 -3.07
CA ARG A 140 5.92 22.12 -3.95
C ARG A 140 7.05 22.15 -4.98
N ALA A 141 7.40 23.33 -5.50
CA ALA A 141 8.48 23.50 -6.47
C ALA A 141 9.85 23.05 -5.93
N LYS A 142 10.07 23.15 -4.61
CA LYS A 142 11.28 22.61 -3.95
C LYS A 142 11.41 21.08 -4.06
N TYR A 143 10.34 20.36 -4.39
CA TYR A 143 10.36 18.92 -4.57
C TYR A 143 10.79 18.55 -6.00
N VAL A 144 12.09 18.69 -6.26
CA VAL A 144 12.70 18.52 -7.59
C VAL A 144 12.87 17.05 -7.97
N TYR A 145 13.24 16.20 -7.00
CA TYR A 145 13.53 14.79 -7.25
C TYR A 145 12.27 13.92 -7.06
N ILE A 146 11.50 13.75 -8.12
CA ILE A 146 10.19 13.09 -8.08
C ILE A 146 10.34 11.58 -7.87
N HIS A 147 9.84 11.10 -6.74
CA HIS A 147 9.79 9.67 -6.43
C HIS A 147 8.74 8.91 -7.28
N ARG A 148 9.10 7.73 -7.79
CA ARG A 148 8.32 6.93 -8.75
C ARG A 148 7.78 5.61 -8.21
N VAL A 149 8.20 5.16 -7.02
CA VAL A 149 7.73 3.87 -6.47
C VAL A 149 6.37 3.94 -5.74
N SER A 150 5.60 5.01 -5.96
CA SER A 150 4.18 5.11 -5.56
C SER A 150 3.92 4.65 -4.11
N ARG A 151 2.84 3.89 -3.89
CA ARG A 151 2.44 3.31 -2.59
C ARG A 151 3.42 2.27 -2.02
N LYS A 152 4.31 1.70 -2.85
CA LYS A 152 5.32 0.72 -2.42
C LYS A 152 6.34 1.37 -1.48
N GLY A 153 6.74 2.61 -1.79
CA GLY A 153 7.77 3.33 -1.04
C GLY A 153 9.13 2.63 -1.05
N TYR A 154 10.03 3.09 -0.18
CA TYR A 154 11.38 2.53 -0.07
C TYR A 154 11.44 1.13 0.57
N ALA A 155 10.53 0.85 1.52
CA ALA A 155 10.51 -0.45 2.20
C ALA A 155 10.18 -1.58 1.22
N GLY A 156 9.09 -1.44 0.47
CA GLY A 156 8.72 -2.44 -0.53
C GLY A 156 9.69 -2.49 -1.72
N LEU A 157 10.35 -1.37 -2.07
CA LEU A 157 11.42 -1.39 -3.08
C LEU A 157 12.61 -2.22 -2.59
N GLN A 158 13.04 -2.02 -1.35
CA GLN A 158 14.16 -2.77 -0.78
C GLN A 158 13.84 -4.28 -0.71
N GLU A 159 12.64 -4.63 -0.27
CA GLU A 159 12.19 -6.03 -0.18
C GLU A 159 12.18 -6.72 -1.56
N GLU A 160 11.63 -6.07 -2.59
CA GLU A 160 11.65 -6.61 -3.96
C GLU A 160 13.08 -6.85 -4.46
N LEU A 161 13.98 -5.93 -4.16
CA LEU A 161 15.38 -6.06 -4.57
C LEU A 161 16.10 -7.18 -3.82
N MET A 162 15.84 -7.34 -2.53
CA MET A 162 16.39 -8.45 -1.73
C MET A 162 15.90 -9.80 -2.25
N GLN A 163 14.63 -9.91 -2.63
CA GLN A 163 14.08 -11.12 -3.24
C GLN A 163 14.73 -11.43 -4.59
N LYS A 164 14.96 -10.43 -5.45
CA LYS A 164 15.59 -10.63 -6.77
C LYS A 164 17.06 -10.99 -6.68
N THR A 165 17.81 -10.37 -5.77
CA THR A 165 19.26 -10.61 -5.62
C THR A 165 19.57 -11.82 -4.73
N GLY A 166 18.58 -12.34 -3.98
CA GLY A 166 18.78 -13.38 -2.97
C GLY A 166 19.63 -12.91 -1.76
N SER A 167 19.92 -11.61 -1.67
CA SER A 167 20.78 -11.05 -0.64
C SER A 167 19.95 -10.64 0.58
N ARG A 168 20.41 -11.05 1.76
CA ARG A 168 19.89 -10.56 3.04
C ARG A 168 20.51 -9.23 3.47
N LYS A 169 21.56 -8.75 2.79
CA LYS A 169 22.24 -7.51 3.14
C LYS A 169 21.37 -6.31 2.75
N PRO A 170 21.09 -5.38 3.68
CA PRO A 170 20.35 -4.16 3.35
C PRO A 170 21.11 -3.34 2.30
N MET A 171 20.40 -2.93 1.24
CA MET A 171 20.98 -2.04 0.22
C MET A 171 21.27 -0.65 0.77
N ASP A 172 22.30 -0.03 0.21
CA ASP A 172 22.63 1.36 0.50
C ASP A 172 21.51 2.31 0.07
N ARG A 173 21.40 3.42 0.81
CA ARG A 173 20.32 4.38 0.58
C ARG A 173 20.46 5.13 -0.75
N TRP A 174 21.68 5.31 -1.26
CA TRP A 174 21.90 5.94 -2.57
C TRP A 174 21.36 5.04 -3.69
N VAL A 175 21.58 3.72 -3.62
CA VAL A 175 21.01 2.73 -4.56
C VAL A 175 19.49 2.81 -4.56
N LEU A 176 18.88 2.74 -3.38
CA LEU A 176 17.43 2.85 -3.22
C LEU A 176 16.91 4.19 -3.75
N TRP A 177 17.65 5.28 -3.54
CA TRP A 177 17.27 6.60 -4.05
C TRP A 177 17.30 6.64 -5.57
N LYS A 178 18.36 6.14 -6.23
CA LYS A 178 18.44 6.03 -7.71
C LYS A 178 17.24 5.26 -8.25
N LEU A 179 17.07 4.01 -7.80
CA LEU A 179 16.00 3.12 -8.28
C LEU A 179 14.60 3.69 -8.02
N ALA A 180 14.41 4.40 -6.92
CA ALA A 180 13.13 5.02 -6.62
C ALA A 180 12.77 6.22 -7.52
N ARG A 181 13.69 6.74 -8.34
CA ARG A 181 13.43 7.81 -9.33
C ARG A 181 13.47 7.32 -10.77
N LEU A 182 13.92 6.09 -11.01
CA LEU A 182 13.98 5.51 -12.34
C LEU A 182 12.57 5.35 -12.92
N LYS A 183 12.36 5.85 -14.14
CA LYS A 183 11.08 5.74 -14.86
C LYS A 183 11.35 5.15 -16.24
N LYS A 184 10.85 3.94 -16.49
CA LYS A 184 11.05 3.24 -17.79
C LYS A 184 12.52 3.17 -18.25
N GLY A 185 13.46 3.08 -17.31
CA GLY A 185 14.90 3.03 -17.60
C GLY A 185 15.60 4.40 -17.64
N GLU A 186 14.87 5.51 -17.52
CA GLU A 186 15.45 6.86 -17.62
C GLU A 186 15.27 7.66 -16.32
N TYR A 187 16.15 8.65 -16.14
CA TYR A 187 16.08 9.64 -15.07
C TYR A 187 15.62 10.99 -15.61
N ASP A 188 14.87 11.75 -14.81
CA ASP A 188 14.59 13.15 -15.10
C ASP A 188 15.93 13.93 -15.14
N GLU A 189 16.07 14.94 -16.01
CA GLU A 189 17.31 15.71 -16.25
C GLU A 189 18.03 16.13 -14.96
N VAL A 190 17.29 16.73 -14.02
CA VAL A 190 17.86 17.20 -12.74
C VAL A 190 18.26 16.04 -11.82
N THR A 191 17.59 14.89 -11.94
CA THR A 191 17.96 13.69 -11.18
C THR A 191 19.19 13.04 -11.77
N ARG A 192 19.37 13.09 -13.10
CA ARG A 192 20.51 12.49 -13.82
C ARG A 192 21.84 13.05 -13.31
N LEU A 193 21.95 14.36 -13.13
CA LEU A 193 23.15 15.00 -12.59
C LEU A 193 23.55 14.46 -11.20
N VAL A 194 22.57 14.20 -10.33
CA VAL A 194 22.82 13.62 -9.00
C VAL A 194 23.22 12.15 -9.12
N VAL A 195 22.62 11.42 -10.05
CA VAL A 195 22.97 10.01 -10.31
C VAL A 195 24.41 9.89 -10.78
N GLU A 196 24.82 10.72 -11.74
CA GLU A 196 26.21 10.76 -12.27
C GLU A 196 27.19 11.06 -11.13
N LYS A 197 26.90 12.07 -10.30
CA LYS A 197 27.73 12.40 -9.14
C LYS A 197 27.78 11.28 -8.09
N ILE A 198 26.69 10.53 -7.90
CA ILE A 198 26.70 9.34 -7.04
C ILE A 198 27.67 8.28 -7.61
N ASP A 199 27.65 8.06 -8.92
CA ASP A 199 28.48 7.05 -9.58
C ASP A 199 29.96 7.43 -9.54
N GLU A 200 30.30 8.71 -9.73
CA GLU A 200 31.66 9.25 -9.53
C GLU A 200 32.15 9.06 -8.10
N LEU A 201 31.35 9.46 -7.10
CA LEU A 201 31.70 9.32 -5.69
C LEU A 201 31.83 7.85 -5.26
N THR A 202 31.04 6.96 -5.86
CA THR A 202 31.12 5.52 -5.56
C THR A 202 32.46 4.97 -6.03
N LYS A 203 32.90 5.30 -7.25
CA LYS A 203 34.24 4.93 -7.74
C LYS A 203 35.36 5.49 -6.87
N ALA A 204 35.27 6.77 -6.49
CA ALA A 204 36.28 7.39 -5.64
C ALA A 204 36.38 6.76 -4.24
N VAL A 205 35.28 6.22 -3.71
CA VAL A 205 35.27 5.46 -2.45
C VAL A 205 35.87 4.07 -2.64
N GLU A 206 35.56 3.39 -3.75
CA GLU A 206 36.15 2.08 -4.10
C GLU A 206 37.67 2.16 -4.30
N GLU A 207 38.16 3.25 -4.88
CA GLU A 207 39.58 3.56 -5.05
C GLU A 207 40.28 4.02 -3.75
N GLY A 208 39.52 4.26 -2.68
CA GLY A 208 40.05 4.73 -1.39
C GLY A 208 40.40 6.22 -1.33
N ASN A 209 40.08 7.00 -2.38
CA ASN A 209 40.33 8.44 -2.44
C ASN A 209 39.44 9.24 -1.47
N ILE A 210 38.26 8.72 -1.14
CA ILE A 210 37.30 9.38 -0.25
C ILE A 210 36.86 8.40 0.84
N THR A 211 36.90 8.85 2.10
CA THR A 211 36.32 8.11 3.22
C THR A 211 34.93 8.65 3.57
N CYS A 212 33.92 7.78 3.51
CA CYS A 212 32.54 8.10 3.88
C CYS A 212 32.20 7.58 5.28
N VAL A 213 31.94 8.47 6.24
CA VAL A 213 31.60 8.08 7.63
C VAL A 213 30.31 8.76 8.09
N GLY A 214 29.42 7.96 8.66
CA GLY A 214 28.17 8.42 9.27
C GLY A 214 27.31 9.23 8.30
N GLN A 215 27.03 10.49 8.66
CA GLN A 215 26.16 11.39 7.88
C GLN A 215 26.81 11.90 6.59
N LYS A 216 28.14 11.86 6.48
CA LYS A 216 28.92 12.25 5.29
C LYS A 216 29.11 11.03 4.37
N ASP A 217 28.02 10.40 3.99
CA ASP A 217 28.05 9.29 3.04
C ASP A 217 27.94 9.80 1.59
N ILE A 218 28.14 8.88 0.62
CA ILE A 218 28.05 9.13 -0.83
C ILE A 218 26.79 9.92 -1.17
N PHE A 219 25.65 9.56 -0.55
CA PHE A 219 24.37 10.18 -0.87
C PHE A 219 24.27 11.64 -0.40
N THR A 220 24.72 11.95 0.81
CA THR A 220 24.76 13.32 1.33
C THR A 220 25.72 14.18 0.51
N LEU A 221 26.88 13.64 0.14
CA LEU A 221 27.89 14.32 -0.67
C LEU A 221 27.38 14.63 -2.08
N ALA A 222 26.70 13.67 -2.71
CA ALA A 222 26.10 13.87 -4.03
C ALA A 222 25.04 14.97 -4.01
N LEU A 223 24.15 14.96 -3.01
CA LEU A 223 23.12 15.99 -2.86
C LEU A 223 23.65 17.37 -2.45
N GLY A 224 24.89 17.46 -1.97
CA GLY A 224 25.52 18.72 -1.53
C GLY A 224 24.82 19.40 -0.34
N THR A 225 23.92 18.71 0.34
CA THR A 225 23.09 19.27 1.43
C THR A 225 23.08 18.31 2.61
N LEU A 226 23.21 18.87 3.82
CA LEU A 226 23.11 18.10 5.06
C LEU A 226 21.74 17.42 5.20
N GLU A 227 21.71 16.36 5.99
CA GLU A 227 20.50 15.62 6.27
C GLU A 227 19.51 16.44 7.10
N HIS A 228 18.21 16.28 6.85
CA HIS A 228 17.20 17.02 7.59
C HIS A 228 17.06 16.51 9.03
N PRO A 229 16.78 17.40 10.00
CA PRO A 229 16.43 16.97 11.35
C PRO A 229 15.14 16.13 11.31
N GLY A 230 15.19 14.95 11.93
CA GLY A 230 14.02 14.09 12.14
C GLY A 230 13.69 13.08 11.03
N ARG A 231 14.30 13.17 9.83
CA ARG A 231 14.05 12.20 8.75
C ARG A 231 15.30 11.92 7.92
N VAL A 232 15.54 10.64 7.62
CA VAL A 232 16.58 10.18 6.69
C VAL A 232 16.02 10.02 5.28
N ARG A 233 16.62 10.72 4.31
CA ARG A 233 16.38 10.58 2.87
C ARG A 233 16.77 9.17 2.41
N GLY A 234 15.96 8.56 1.53
CA GLY A 234 16.25 7.25 0.95
C GLY A 234 15.88 6.03 1.81
N LYS A 235 15.36 6.21 3.03
CA LYS A 235 15.05 5.09 3.97
C LYS A 235 13.62 5.08 4.52
N GLY A 236 12.69 5.79 3.86
CA GLY A 236 11.27 5.84 4.25
C GLY A 236 10.93 6.95 5.26
N GLY A 237 9.68 6.99 5.70
CA GLY A 237 9.25 7.86 6.81
C GLY A 237 9.55 7.19 8.15
N LYS A 238 9.86 7.96 9.20
CA LYS A 238 10.07 7.55 10.61
C LYS A 238 11.49 7.24 11.09
N LYS A 239 12.52 7.13 10.23
CA LYS A 239 13.92 6.99 10.72
C LYS A 239 14.57 8.36 10.94
N LYS A 240 15.02 8.63 12.17
CA LYS A 240 15.78 9.85 12.50
C LYS A 240 17.28 9.65 12.17
N PRO A 241 18.01 10.69 11.75
CA PRO A 241 19.45 10.58 11.48
C PRO A 241 20.26 9.95 12.62
N LYS A 242 20.00 10.34 13.88
CA LYS A 242 20.65 9.75 15.06
C LYS A 242 20.45 8.22 15.16
N GLN A 243 19.28 7.71 14.77
CA GLN A 243 18.96 6.28 14.81
C GLN A 243 19.49 5.51 13.60
N PHE A 244 19.99 6.19 12.57
CA PHE A 244 20.41 5.55 11.33
C PHE A 244 21.92 5.60 11.14
N PHE A 245 22.54 6.76 11.41
CA PHE A 245 23.98 6.96 11.22
C PHE A 245 24.81 6.66 12.45
N ASN A 246 24.23 6.80 13.65
CA ASN A 246 24.94 6.60 14.92
C ASN A 246 24.61 5.25 15.57
N THR A 247 23.92 4.35 14.85
CA THR A 247 23.82 2.95 15.28
C THR A 247 25.12 2.25 14.93
N PRO A 248 25.78 1.57 15.88
CA PRO A 248 26.81 0.60 15.54
C PRO A 248 26.24 -0.32 14.46
N LYS A 249 27.00 -0.56 13.38
CA LYS A 249 26.66 -1.66 12.47
C LYS A 249 26.58 -2.91 13.36
N PRO A 250 25.57 -3.79 13.24
CA PRO A 250 25.66 -5.09 13.87
C PRO A 250 26.85 -5.79 13.24
N THR A 251 27.99 -5.75 13.92
CA THR A 251 29.07 -6.71 13.76
C THR A 251 28.47 -8.01 14.23
N LYS A 252 27.94 -8.80 13.30
CA LYS A 252 27.78 -10.22 13.60
C LYS A 252 29.17 -10.74 13.91
N THR A 253 29.41 -11.16 15.13
CA THR A 253 30.62 -11.91 15.44
C THR A 253 30.57 -13.21 14.64
N LEU A 254 31.73 -13.79 14.31
CA LEU A 254 31.78 -15.10 13.64
C LEU A 254 30.98 -16.15 14.42
N GLU A 255 30.98 -16.04 15.75
CA GLU A 255 30.22 -16.84 16.68
C GLU A 255 28.69 -16.74 16.48
N GLU A 256 28.15 -15.54 16.22
CA GLU A 256 26.72 -15.37 15.94
C GLU A 256 26.31 -15.99 14.61
N GLU A 257 27.19 -15.99 13.60
CA GLU A 257 26.94 -16.67 12.33
C GLU A 257 27.00 -18.18 12.46
N GLU A 258 27.96 -18.70 13.24
CA GLU A 258 28.06 -20.12 13.59
C GLU A 258 26.85 -20.61 14.39
N CYS A 259 26.42 -19.82 15.37
CA CYS A 259 25.24 -20.12 16.17
C CYS A 259 23.96 -20.08 15.31
N GLN A 260 23.84 -19.14 14.36
CA GLN A 260 22.75 -19.14 13.38
C GLN A 260 22.80 -20.36 12.44
N ARG A 261 23.98 -20.79 11.99
CA ARG A 261 24.10 -22.00 11.16
C ARG A 261 23.67 -23.24 11.94
N MET A 262 24.15 -23.41 13.17
CA MET A 262 23.75 -24.51 14.05
C MET A 262 22.23 -24.50 14.31
N LEU A 263 21.63 -23.33 14.54
CA LEU A 263 20.18 -23.24 14.75
C LEU A 263 19.39 -23.70 13.51
N ILE A 264 19.82 -23.28 12.31
CA ILE A 264 19.18 -23.66 11.04
C ILE A 264 19.29 -25.16 10.81
N GLU A 265 20.43 -25.76 11.11
CA GLU A 265 20.65 -27.19 10.98
C GLU A 265 19.81 -27.99 11.97
N LYS A 266 19.71 -27.53 13.22
CA LYS A 266 18.84 -28.12 14.25
C LYS A 266 17.36 -28.07 13.83
N VAL A 267 16.91 -26.96 13.24
CA VAL A 267 15.52 -26.83 12.76
C VAL A 267 15.25 -27.79 11.62
N LYS A 268 16.17 -27.93 10.64
CA LYS A 268 16.00 -28.91 9.56
C LYS A 268 15.93 -30.35 10.06
N SER A 269 16.80 -30.72 11.00
CA SER A 269 16.78 -32.06 11.61
C SER A 269 15.46 -32.34 12.35
N LEU A 270 14.93 -31.35 13.08
CA LEU A 270 13.63 -31.48 13.74
C LEU A 270 12.46 -31.55 12.73
N GLU A 271 12.54 -30.81 11.63
CA GLU A 271 11.55 -30.88 10.55
C GLU A 271 11.53 -32.27 9.90
N GLU A 272 12.70 -32.88 9.67
CA GLU A 272 12.83 -34.25 9.15
C GLU A 272 12.26 -35.30 10.12
N GLU A 273 12.52 -35.15 11.43
CA GLU A 273 11.98 -36.02 12.47
C GLU A 273 10.45 -35.91 12.57
N ILE A 274 9.91 -34.70 12.49
CA ILE A 274 8.45 -34.45 12.45
C ILE A 274 7.82 -35.10 11.22
N ILE A 275 8.49 -35.06 10.06
CA ILE A 275 8.01 -35.70 8.84
C ILE A 275 8.00 -37.22 9.01
N ALA A 276 9.07 -37.81 9.55
CA ALA A 276 9.18 -39.25 9.80
C ALA A 276 8.09 -39.77 10.74
N LEU A 277 7.83 -39.04 11.83
CA LEU A 277 6.77 -39.37 12.80
C LEU A 277 5.36 -39.24 12.20
N LYS A 278 5.15 -38.31 11.27
CA LYS A 278 3.89 -38.16 10.54
C LYS A 278 3.67 -39.24 9.48
N THR A 279 4.74 -39.77 8.88
CA THR A 279 4.65 -40.87 7.92
C THR A 279 4.52 -42.25 8.58
N GLY A 280 5.01 -42.42 9.82
CA GLY A 280 4.93 -43.67 10.58
C GLY A 280 3.55 -43.97 11.21
N LYS A 281 2.61 -43.02 11.20
CA LYS A 281 1.22 -43.22 11.63
C LYS A 281 0.26 -43.31 10.43
N LYS A 282 0.33 -44.42 9.69
CA LYS A 282 -0.77 -44.86 8.82
C LYS A 282 -0.84 -46.39 8.82
N GLU A 283 -1.73 -46.94 9.64
CA GLU A 283 -2.38 -48.24 9.38
C GLU A 283 -3.88 -48.17 9.74
N PRO A 284 -4.72 -49.01 9.10
CA PRO A 284 -6.04 -48.63 8.61
C PRO A 284 -7.21 -49.00 9.54
N LEU A 285 -8.33 -48.28 9.36
CA LEU A 285 -9.63 -48.61 9.93
C LEU A 285 -10.26 -49.82 9.21
N THR A 286 -10.81 -50.78 9.96
CA THR A 286 -12.12 -51.50 9.81
C THR A 286 -12.13 -52.80 10.66
N PRO A 287 -13.25 -53.55 10.85
CA PRO A 287 -14.36 -53.26 11.77
C PRO A 287 -14.74 -54.44 12.72
N HIS A 288 -15.43 -54.15 13.83
CA HIS A 288 -16.15 -55.05 14.77
C HIS A 288 -15.37 -56.10 15.61
N SER A 289 -15.36 -55.90 16.93
CA SER A 289 -16.08 -56.81 17.85
C SER A 289 -16.48 -56.09 19.15
N GLU A 290 -17.74 -56.25 19.52
CA GLU A 290 -18.35 -55.73 20.74
C GLU A 290 -17.90 -56.57 21.93
N VAL A 291 -17.04 -56.05 22.82
CA VAL A 291 -17.14 -56.31 24.27
C VAL A 291 -16.46 -55.17 25.01
N SER A 292 -17.09 -54.72 26.10
CA SER A 292 -16.53 -53.88 27.17
C SER A 292 -16.88 -52.39 27.15
N SER A 293 -18.12 -52.08 26.78
CA SER A 293 -18.79 -50.80 27.11
C SER A 293 -19.51 -50.83 28.48
N THR A 294 -19.33 -51.87 29.28
CA THR A 294 -20.06 -52.06 30.56
C THR A 294 -19.30 -51.63 31.82
N ASN A 295 -17.97 -51.46 31.79
CA ASN A 295 -17.20 -51.16 33.01
C ASN A 295 -17.04 -49.66 33.31
N ILE A 296 -17.03 -48.79 32.31
CA ILE A 296 -16.89 -47.33 32.54
C ILE A 296 -18.20 -46.72 33.04
N ARG A 297 -19.35 -47.26 32.62
CA ARG A 297 -20.68 -46.75 33.03
C ARG A 297 -21.07 -47.17 34.45
N LYS A 298 -20.55 -48.28 34.98
CA LYS A 298 -20.74 -48.68 36.40
C LYS A 298 -19.86 -47.87 37.36
N GLN A 299 -18.65 -47.47 36.95
CA GLN A 299 -17.78 -46.63 37.78
C GLN A 299 -18.26 -45.18 37.88
N LEU A 300 -18.97 -44.65 36.88
CA LEU A 300 -19.53 -43.29 36.93
C LEU A 300 -20.83 -43.16 37.74
N LEU A 301 -21.63 -44.24 37.89
CA LEU A 301 -22.86 -44.22 38.70
C LEU A 301 -22.63 -44.35 40.22
N GLN A 302 -21.49 -44.90 40.65
CA GLN A 302 -21.16 -45.01 42.09
C GLN A 302 -20.57 -43.72 42.69
N HIS A 303 -20.16 -42.75 41.85
CA HIS A 303 -19.65 -41.45 42.29
C HIS A 303 -20.70 -40.33 42.32
N GLU A 304 -21.90 -40.55 41.77
CA GLU A 304 -23.01 -39.58 41.83
C GLU A 304 -23.99 -39.81 42.99
N GLU A 305 -23.99 -40.97 43.64
CA GLU A 305 -24.88 -41.27 44.78
C GLU A 305 -24.29 -40.95 46.18
N ILE A 306 -23.03 -40.51 46.29
CA ILE A 306 -22.40 -40.14 47.58
C ILE A 306 -22.35 -38.61 47.78
N GLY A 307 -22.86 -37.84 46.82
CA GLY A 307 -22.91 -36.36 46.84
C GLY A 307 -24.30 -35.77 47.16
N GLY A 308 -25.23 -36.55 47.72
CA GLY A 308 -26.62 -36.14 47.90
C GLY A 308 -27.24 -36.57 49.22
N LYS A 309 -27.06 -35.74 50.25
CA LYS A 309 -27.95 -35.56 51.42
C LYS A 309 -28.00 -36.67 52.49
N THR A 310 -27.65 -36.23 53.72
CA THR A 310 -28.29 -36.52 55.02
C THR A 310 -29.39 -37.57 55.06
#